data_AF-B0FUW1-F1
#
_entry.id   AF-B0FUW1-F1
#
_cell.length_a   1.000
_cell.length_b   1.000
_cell.length_c   1.000
_cell.angle_alpha   90.00
_cell.angle_beta   90.00
_cell.angle_gamma   90.00
#
_symmetry.space_group_name_H-M   'P 1'
#
loop_
_entity.id
_entity.type
_entity.pdbx_description
1 polymer ?
#
loop_
_entity_poly.entity_id
_entity_poly.type
_entity_poly.pdbx_seq_one_letter_code
_entity_poly.pdbx_strand_id
1 'polypeptide(L)' 'KAAALYTQAIKLDPSNATLYSNRAAAFLSLVKLSKALADAETTIKLNPQWEKGYFRKGCVLEAMEKY' A
#
# COMPACT_ATOMS: atom_id res chain seq x y z
N LYS A 1 -0.23 -7.02 12.86
CA LYS A 1 -1.23 -8.06 12.53
C LYS A 1 -1.94 -7.79 11.20
N ALA A 2 -2.42 -6.58 10.92
CA ALA A 2 -3.11 -6.23 9.67
C ALA A 2 -2.35 -6.58 8.37
N ALA A 3 -1.07 -6.21 8.26
CA ALA A 3 -0.28 -6.49 7.04
C ALA A 3 -0.15 -7.98 6.68
N ALA A 4 -0.15 -8.87 7.68
CA ALA A 4 -0.10 -10.31 7.46
C ALA A 4 -1.44 -10.83 6.90
N LEU A 5 -2.56 -10.35 7.44
CA LEU A 5 -3.90 -10.68 6.94
C LEU A 5 -4.10 -10.18 5.51
N TYR A 6 -3.68 -8.95 5.20
CA TYR A 6 -3.71 -8.45 3.82
C TYR A 6 -2.80 -9.25 2.89
N THR A 7 -1.65 -9.75 3.38
CA THR A 7 -0.80 -10.63 2.57
C THR A 7 -1.48 -11.95 2.25
N GLN A 8 -2.24 -12.52 3.18
CA GLN A 8 -3.05 -13.72 2.90
C GLN A 8 -4.19 -13.39 1.92
N ALA A 9 -4.90 -12.28 2.11
CA ALA A 9 -5.96 -11.86 1.21
C ALA A 9 -5.45 -11.61 -0.23
N ILE A 10 -4.26 -11.01 -0.38
CA ILE A 10 -3.62 -10.80 -1.68
C ILE A 10 -3.24 -12.12 -2.37
N LYS A 11 -2.92 -13.17 -1.61
CA LYS A 11 -2.71 -14.50 -2.21
C LYS A 11 -4.00 -15.09 -2.79
N LEU A 12 -5.15 -14.74 -2.22
CA LEU A 12 -6.46 -15.19 -2.71
C LEU A 12 -6.94 -14.33 -3.90
N ASP A 13 -6.69 -13.02 -3.86
CA ASP A 13 -7.05 -12.07 -4.92
C ASP A 13 -5.90 -11.06 -5.16
N PRO A 14 -4.92 -11.41 -6.02
CA PRO A 14 -3.78 -10.55 -6.31
C PRO A 14 -4.13 -9.39 -7.26
N SER A 15 -5.32 -9.37 -7.84
CA SER A 15 -5.80 -8.29 -8.71
C SER A 15 -6.45 -7.14 -7.93
N ASN A 16 -6.70 -7.33 -6.64
CA ASN A 16 -7.47 -6.37 -5.85
C ASN A 16 -6.61 -5.21 -5.33
N ALA A 17 -6.64 -4.10 -6.04
CA ALA A 17 -5.95 -2.86 -5.66
C ALA A 17 -6.27 -2.42 -4.21
N THR A 18 -7.47 -2.68 -3.69
CA THR A 18 -7.87 -2.31 -2.33
C THR A 18 -7.04 -3.00 -1.27
N LEU A 19 -6.68 -4.26 -1.49
CA LEU A 19 -5.87 -5.02 -0.54
C LEU A 19 -4.45 -4.46 -0.46
N TYR A 20 -3.87 -4.07 -1.60
CA TYR A 20 -2.57 -3.40 -1.63
C TYR A 20 -2.63 -2.02 -0.97
N SER A 21 -3.67 -1.22 -1.22
CA SER A 21 -3.85 0.09 -0.58
C SER A 21 -3.94 0.00 0.94
N ASN A 22 -4.66 -1.01 1.44
CA ASN A 22 -4.82 -1.22 2.88
C ASN A 22 -3.55 -1.81 3.52
N ARG A 23 -2.81 -2.66 2.79
CA ARG A 23 -1.51 -3.16 3.23
C ARG A 23 -0.45 -2.07 3.25
N ALA A 24 -0.45 -1.16 2.27
CA ALA A 24 0.40 0.02 2.25
C ALA A 24 0.18 0.89 3.50
N ALA A 25 -1.08 1.16 3.84
CA ALA A 25 -1.40 1.90 5.08
C ALA A 25 -0.89 1.18 6.33
N ALA A 26 -1.08 -0.15 6.41
CA ALA A 26 -0.57 -0.93 7.53
C ALA A 26 0.97 -0.92 7.61
N PHE A 27 1.68 -0.92 6.48
CA PHE A 27 3.13 -0.80 6.47
C PHE A 27 3.61 0.60 6.83
N LEU A 28 2.88 1.64 6.43
CA LEU A 28 3.16 3.03 6.81
C LEU A 28 3.09 3.21 8.32
N SER A 29 2.05 2.69 8.99
CA SER A 29 1.93 2.70 10.45
C SER A 29 3.02 1.91 11.17
N LEU A 30 3.71 1.00 10.47
CA LEU A 30 4.84 0.23 10.99
C LEU A 30 6.20 0.82 10.59
N VAL A 31 6.22 2.01 9.97
CA VAL A 31 7.41 2.69 9.43
C VAL A 31 8.19 1.81 8.43
N LYS A 32 7.51 0.85 7.79
CA LYS A 32 8.08 -0.01 6.74
C LYS A 32 7.91 0.68 5.39
N LEU A 33 8.52 1.84 5.25
CA LEU A 33 8.24 2.80 4.18
C LEU A 33 8.50 2.21 2.79
N SER A 34 9.60 1.50 2.59
CA SER A 34 9.92 0.83 1.32
C SER A 34 8.85 -0.18 0.89
N LYS A 35 8.29 -0.94 1.83
CA LYS A 35 7.19 -1.89 1.55
C LYS A 35 5.87 -1.17 1.29
N ALA A 36 5.60 -0.11 2.04
CA ALA A 36 4.42 0.71 1.84
C ALA A 36 4.42 1.38 0.44
N LEU A 37 5.58 1.82 -0.02
CA LEU A 37 5.75 2.43 -1.34
C LEU A 37 5.46 1.41 -2.45
N ALA A 38 6.04 0.22 -2.36
CA ALA A 38 5.80 -0.84 -3.33
C ALA A 38 4.31 -1.22 -3.43
N ASP A 39 3.61 -1.29 -2.30
CA ASP A 39 2.16 -1.56 -2.28
C ASP A 39 1.33 -0.39 -2.85
N ALA A 40 1.72 0.85 -2.57
CA ALA A 40 1.07 2.03 -3.15
C ALA A 40 1.25 2.07 -4.68
N GLU A 41 2.44 1.76 -5.19
CA GLU A 41 2.69 1.67 -6.63
C GLU A 41 1.93 0.51 -7.28
N THR A 42 1.83 -0.62 -6.60
CA THR A 42 1.02 -1.75 -7.07
C THR A 42 -0.46 -1.39 -7.12
N THR A 43 -0.96 -0.62 -6.15
CA THR A 43 -2.33 -0.09 -6.17
C THR A 43 -2.59 0.76 -7.42
N ILE A 44 -1.67 1.66 -7.77
CA ILE A 44 -1.76 2.51 -8.97
C ILE A 44 -1.68 1.67 -10.25
N LYS A 45 -0.80 0.67 -10.29
CA LYS A 45 -0.68 -0.23 -11.45
C LYS A 45 -1.96 -1.03 -11.70
N LEU A 46 -2.60 -1.52 -10.63
CA LEU A 46 -3.82 -2.31 -10.72
C LEU A 46 -5.05 -1.46 -11.01
N ASN A 47 -5.14 -0.25 -10.43
CA ASN A 47 -6.22 0.67 -10.70
C ASN A 47 -5.70 2.12 -10.78
N PRO A 48 -5.25 2.57 -11.97
CA PRO A 48 -4.66 3.90 -12.15
C PRO A 48 -5.69 5.04 -12.07
N GLN A 49 -6.98 4.73 -12.14
CA GLN A 49 -8.05 5.72 -11.98
C GLN A 49 -8.45 5.92 -10.52
N TRP A 50 -7.94 5.09 -9.61
CA TRP A 50 -8.31 5.14 -8.20
C TRP A 50 -7.41 6.09 -7.41
N GLU A 51 -8.00 7.16 -6.88
CA GLU A 51 -7.32 8.23 -6.17
C GLU A 51 -6.55 7.73 -4.94
N LYS A 52 -7.04 6.66 -4.29
CA LYS A 52 -6.37 6.12 -3.10
C LYS A 52 -4.97 5.61 -3.38
N GLY A 53 -4.66 5.13 -4.58
CA GLY A 53 -3.30 4.69 -4.93
C GLY A 53 -2.29 5.83 -4.81
N TYR A 54 -2.61 6.98 -5.43
CA TYR A 54 -1.79 8.19 -5.36
C TYR A 54 -1.76 8.78 -3.96
N PHE A 55 -2.89 8.80 -3.26
CA PHE A 55 -2.95 9.24 -1.86
C PHE A 55 -1.98 8.44 -0.97
N ARG A 56 -1.99 7.11 -1.09
CA ARG A 56 -1.06 6.24 -0.34
C ARG A 56 0.39 6.53 -0.70
N LYS A 57 0.69 6.72 -1.99
CA LYS A 57 2.05 7.06 -2.45
C LYS A 57 2.52 8.39 -1.85
N GLY A 58 1.67 9.41 -1.86
CA GLY A 58 1.95 10.71 -1.23
C GLY A 58 2.27 10.60 0.26
N CYS A 59 1.41 9.92 1.03
CA CYS A 59 1.64 9.72 2.46
C CYS A 59 2.95 8.95 2.75
N VAL A 60 3.32 7.99 1.90
CA VAL A 60 4.56 7.24 2.06
C VAL A 60 5.78 8.10 1.78
N LEU A 61 5.75 8.91 0.71
CA LEU A 61 6.87 9.81 0.38
C LEU A 61 7.05 10.88 1.47
N GLU A 62 5.97 11.48 1.95
CA GLU A 62 6.02 12.42 3.06
C GLU A 62 6.62 11.78 4.32
N ALA A 63 6.28 10.52 4.61
CA ALA A 63 6.90 9.80 5.71
C ALA A 63 8.39 9.52 5.45
N MET A 64 8.79 9.19 4.22
CA MET A 64 10.20 8.96 3.86
C MET A 64 11.06 10.22 3.98
N GLU A 65 10.50 11.41 3.76
CA GLU A 65 11.25 12.66 3.96
C GLU A 65 11.43 13.00 5.45
N LYS A 66 10.56 12.48 6.32
CA LYS A 66 10.59 12.74 7.77
C LYS A 66 11.51 11.79 8.55
N TYR A 67 12.00 10.70 7.94
CA TYR A 67 12.83 9.67 8.57
C TYR A 67 14.14 9.47 7.81
#